data_AF-A0A7Y0ZDN9-F1
#
_entry.id   AF-A0A7Y0ZDN9-F1
#
_cell.length_a   1.000
_cell.length_b   1.000
_cell.length_c   1.000
_cell.angle_alpha   90.00
_cell.angle_beta   90.00
_cell.angle_gamma   90.00
#
_symmetry.space_group_name_H-M   'P 1'
#
loop_
_entity.id
_entity.type
_entity.pdbx_description
1 polymer ?
#
loop_
_entity_poly.entity_id
_entity_poly.type
_entity_poly.pdbx_seq_one_letter_code
_entity_poly.pdbx_strand_id
1 'polypeptide(L)'
;MKPFAFLLLPLLLAGCGDSINGAYQASIQYAEEKPRPVGLAIIQKDQIIADGRAVSISEWKREGATFTAFDTQGKRLAQLKRNDDGDLVQALPMSRVIYHKFEF
;
A
#
# COMPACT_ATOMS: atom_id res chain seq x y z
N MET A 1 2.32 11.05 -51.34
CA MET A 1 2.82 11.42 -50.00
C MET A 1 1.63 11.47 -49.06
N LYS A 2 1.56 10.58 -48.06
CA LYS A 2 0.44 10.45 -47.11
C LYS A 2 0.95 10.92 -45.74
N PRO A 3 0.37 11.93 -45.08
CA PRO A 3 0.76 12.24 -43.72
C PRO A 3 0.16 11.20 -42.77
N PHE A 4 1.04 10.43 -42.14
CA PHE A 4 0.71 9.57 -41.01
C PHE A 4 0.35 10.48 -39.83
N ALA A 5 -0.94 10.60 -39.52
CA ALA A 5 -1.40 11.29 -38.33
C ALA A 5 -1.10 10.41 -37.11
N PHE A 6 0.03 10.67 -36.45
CA PHE A 6 0.36 10.07 -35.17
C PHE A 6 -0.49 10.75 -34.09
N LEU A 7 -1.65 10.16 -33.79
CA LEU A 7 -2.47 10.54 -32.64
C LEU A 7 -1.73 10.12 -31.36
N LEU A 8 -0.89 11.01 -30.86
CA LEU A 8 -0.43 11.00 -29.47
C LEU A 8 -1.65 11.32 -28.59
N LEU A 9 -2.33 10.29 -28.10
CA LEU A 9 -3.21 10.41 -26.94
C LEU A 9 -2.32 10.48 -25.69
N PRO A 10 -2.29 11.59 -24.93
CA PRO A 10 -1.79 11.54 -23.57
C PRO A 10 -2.92 10.98 -22.71
N LEU A 11 -2.86 9.68 -22.38
CA LEU A 11 -3.65 9.13 -21.27
C LEU A 11 -3.05 9.64 -19.96
N LEU A 12 -3.31 10.91 -19.64
CA LEU A 12 -3.21 11.45 -18.29
C LEU A 12 -4.36 10.85 -17.47
N LEU A 13 -4.25 9.57 -17.13
CA LEU A 13 -4.91 9.06 -15.94
C LEU A 13 -4.13 9.62 -14.77
N ALA A 14 -4.52 10.82 -14.33
CA ALA A 14 -4.18 11.31 -13.00
C ALA A 14 -4.67 10.25 -12.00
N GLY A 15 -3.76 9.38 -11.58
CA GLY A 15 -3.98 8.30 -10.63
C GLY A 15 -4.28 8.88 -9.25
N CYS A 16 -5.47 9.44 -9.08
CA CYS A 16 -5.92 10.04 -7.83
C CYS A 16 -6.31 8.97 -6.78
N GLY A 17 -6.31 7.68 -7.13
CA GLY A 17 -6.74 6.57 -6.25
C GLY A 17 -5.71 5.44 -6.03
N ASP A 18 -4.51 5.53 -6.59
CA ASP A 18 -3.55 4.41 -6.56
C ASP A 18 -2.49 4.52 -5.46
N SER A 19 -2.38 5.67 -4.82
CA SER A 19 -1.41 5.88 -3.75
C SER A 19 -1.83 5.17 -2.46
N ILE A 20 -0.90 4.40 -1.89
CA ILE A 20 -1.00 3.85 -0.53
C ILE A 20 -0.46 4.82 0.54
N ASN A 21 -0.13 6.06 0.14
CA ASN A 21 0.32 7.05 1.09
C ASN A 21 -0.84 7.48 1.97
N GLY A 22 -0.62 7.51 3.28
CA GLY A 22 -1.62 7.94 4.25
C GLY A 22 -1.29 7.55 5.68
N ALA A 23 -2.15 8.01 6.59
CA ALA A 23 -2.22 7.53 7.94
C ALA A 23 -3.32 6.47 8.03
N TYR A 24 -3.07 5.43 8.82
CA TYR A 24 -3.91 4.25 8.91
C TYR A 24 -4.14 3.85 10.36
N GLN A 25 -5.35 3.44 10.70
CA GLN A 25 -5.61 2.65 11.89
C GLN A 25 -5.25 1.19 11.59
N ALA A 26 -4.33 0.62 12.36
CA ALA A 26 -3.97 -0.77 12.29
C ALA A 26 -4.83 -1.60 13.24
N SER A 27 -5.41 -2.69 12.75
CA SER A 27 -6.15 -3.66 13.55
C SER A 27 -5.66 -5.08 13.26
N ILE A 28 -5.56 -5.92 14.29
CA ILE A 28 -5.23 -7.34 14.12
C ILE A 28 -6.51 -8.17 14.12
N GLN A 29 -6.59 -9.12 13.19
CA GLN A 29 -7.66 -10.09 13.11
C GLN A 29 -7.09 -11.51 13.13
N TYR A 30 -7.56 -12.31 14.08
CA TYR A 30 -7.25 -13.74 14.17
C TYR A 30 -8.43 -14.54 13.62
N ALA A 31 -8.18 -15.42 12.65
CA ALA A 31 -9.21 -16.21 11.99
C ALA A 31 -10.44 -15.35 11.60
N GLU A 32 -11.63 -15.73 12.09
CA GLU A 32 -12.92 -15.06 11.86
C GLU A 32 -13.35 -14.14 13.02
N GLU A 33 -12.43 -13.83 13.95
CA GLU A 33 -12.73 -12.87 15.03
C GLU A 33 -12.95 -11.46 14.49
N LYS A 34 -13.61 -10.62 15.30
CA LYS A 34 -13.68 -9.18 15.00
C LYS A 34 -12.27 -8.56 15.07
N PRO A 35 -11.86 -7.74 14.09
CA PRO A 35 -10.61 -7.00 14.16
C PRO A 35 -10.52 -6.14 15.41
N ARG A 36 -9.35 -6.12 16.04
CA ARG A 36 -9.08 -5.32 17.25
C ARG A 36 -8.01 -4.27 16.94
N PRO A 37 -8.23 -2.98 17.26
CA PRO A 37 -7.23 -1.94 17.05
C PRO A 37 -5.94 -2.26 17.82
N VAL A 38 -4.81 -2.10 17.16
CA VAL A 38 -3.48 -2.32 17.76
C VAL A 38 -2.59 -1.09 17.70
N GLY A 39 -2.87 -0.14 16.80
CA GLY A 39 -2.06 1.07 16.71
C GLY A 39 -2.34 1.87 15.45
N LEU A 40 -1.37 2.73 15.12
CA LEU A 40 -1.39 3.59 13.94
C LEU A 40 -0.18 3.30 13.06
N ALA A 41 -0.36 3.40 11.75
CA ALA A 41 0.73 3.34 10.79
C ALA A 41 0.66 4.54 9.84
N ILE A 42 1.82 5.09 9.49
CA ILE A 42 1.95 6.08 8.42
C ILE A 42 2.74 5.42 7.30
N ILE A 43 2.12 5.27 6.14
CA ILE A 43 2.74 4.67 4.95
C ILE A 43 3.04 5.81 3.98
N GLN A 44 4.28 5.87 3.51
CA GLN A 44 4.77 6.88 2.57
C GLN A 44 5.63 6.22 1.48
N LYS A 45 5.99 7.01 0.46
CA LYS A 45 6.80 6.56 -0.68
C LYS A 45 8.15 5.99 -0.23
N ASP A 46 8.78 6.61 0.76
CA ASP A 46 10.16 6.39 1.20
C ASP A 46 10.27 5.82 2.62
N GLN A 47 9.16 5.68 3.33
CA GLN A 47 9.15 5.08 4.68
C GLN A 47 7.80 4.53 5.12
N ILE A 48 7.84 3.58 6.05
CA ILE A 48 6.71 3.20 6.91
C ILE A 48 7.05 3.59 8.34
N ILE A 49 6.11 4.22 9.04
CA ILE A 49 6.21 4.50 10.48
C ILE A 49 5.13 3.69 11.20
N ALA A 50 5.52 2.89 12.18
CA ALA A 50 4.61 2.19 13.07
C ALA A 50 5.25 2.06 14.46
N ASP A 51 4.46 2.19 15.53
CA ASP A 51 4.91 2.05 16.93
C ASP A 51 6.19 2.85 17.27
N GLY A 52 6.28 4.07 16.75
CA GLY A 52 7.42 4.97 16.95
C GLY A 52 8.71 4.58 16.20
N ARG A 53 8.67 3.57 15.33
CA ARG A 53 9.79 3.14 14.49
C ARG A 53 9.54 3.48 13.04
N ALA A 54 10.52 4.10 12.40
CA ALA A 54 10.53 4.34 10.97
C ALA A 54 11.39 3.28 10.26
N VAL A 55 10.86 2.74 9.16
CA VAL A 55 11.55 1.80 8.28
C VAL A 55 11.66 2.46 6.91
N SER A 56 12.87 2.70 6.44
CA SER A 56 13.13 3.30 5.13
C SER A 56 12.85 2.32 3.99
N ILE A 57 12.32 2.85 2.89
CA ILE A 57 11.94 2.10 1.69
C ILE A 57 12.68 2.70 0.50
N SER A 58 13.34 1.84 -0.28
CA SER A 58 13.98 2.24 -1.53
C SER A 58 12.98 2.20 -2.70
N GLU A 59 12.10 1.20 -2.70
CA GLU A 59 11.20 0.91 -3.81
C GLU A 59 9.89 0.27 -3.31
N TRP A 60 8.79 0.70 -3.94
CA TRP A 60 7.52 -0.01 -3.91
C TRP A 60 7.28 -0.65 -5.29
N LYS A 61 7.08 -1.97 -5.32
CA LYS A 61 6.57 -2.66 -6.52
C LYS A 61 5.10 -2.96 -6.38
N ARG A 62 4.36 -2.86 -7.49
CA ARG A 62 2.93 -3.14 -7.54
C ARG A 62 2.64 -4.25 -8.54
N GLU A 63 1.84 -5.22 -8.09
CA GLU A 63 1.31 -6.31 -8.90
C GLU A 63 -0.19 -6.44 -8.61
N GLY A 64 -1.01 -5.82 -9.48
CA GLY A 64 -2.45 -5.69 -9.25
C GLY A 64 -2.76 -4.89 -7.97
N ALA A 65 -3.45 -5.53 -7.02
CA ALA A 65 -3.78 -4.96 -5.71
C ALA A 65 -2.67 -5.16 -4.65
N THR A 66 -1.58 -5.82 -5.00
CA THR A 66 -0.47 -6.11 -4.08
C THR A 66 0.63 -5.06 -4.23
N PHE A 67 1.08 -4.54 -3.09
CA PHE A 67 2.17 -3.57 -2.95
C PHE A 67 3.28 -4.21 -2.12
N THR A 68 4.49 -4.25 -2.64
CA THR A 68 5.65 -4.84 -1.95
C THR A 68 6.75 -3.79 -1.79
N ALA A 69 7.15 -3.54 -0.54
CA ALA A 69 8.22 -2.61 -0.20
C ALA A 69 9.57 -3.34 -0.13
N PHE A 70 10.63 -2.69 -0.61
CA PHE A 70 12.00 -3.19 -0.57
C PHE A 70 12.96 -2.17 0.04
N ASP A 71 14.05 -2.66 0.62
CA ASP A 71 15.20 -1.82 1.00
C ASP A 71 16.21 -1.67 -0.15
N THR A 72 17.29 -0.94 0.09
CA THR A 72 18.34 -0.68 -0.91
C THR A 72 19.09 -1.93 -1.35
N GLN A 73 19.00 -3.05 -0.61
CA GLN A 73 19.60 -4.34 -0.95
C GLN A 73 18.62 -5.26 -1.70
N GLY A 74 17.38 -4.80 -1.96
CA GLY A 74 16.34 -5.59 -2.58
C GLY A 74 15.68 -6.60 -1.64
N LYS A 75 15.90 -6.50 -0.32
CA LYS A 75 15.19 -7.32 0.66
C LYS A 75 13.77 -6.80 0.84
N ARG A 76 12.81 -7.71 0.78
CA ARG A 76 11.40 -7.40 1.03
C ARG A 76 11.19 -6.99 2.49
N LEU A 77 10.61 -5.81 2.69
CA LEU A 77 10.29 -5.25 4.00
C LEU A 77 8.83 -5.51 4.40
N ALA A 78 7.91 -5.28 3.46
CA ALA A 78 6.49 -5.45 3.67
C ALA A 78 5.80 -5.90 2.38
N GLN A 79 4.66 -6.58 2.53
CA GLN A 79 3.74 -6.86 1.44
C GLN A 79 2.32 -6.61 1.93
N LEU A 80 1.62 -5.74 1.21
CA LEU A 80 0.29 -5.27 1.52
C LEU A 80 -0.62 -5.56 0.33
N LYS A 81 -1.80 -6.10 0.57
CA LYS A 81 -2.81 -6.28 -0.48
C LYS A 81 -4.01 -5.38 -0.19
N ARG A 82 -4.43 -4.59 -1.17
CA ARG A 82 -5.67 -3.83 -1.09
C ARG A 82 -6.87 -4.77 -1.22
N ASN A 83 -7.82 -4.71 -0.28
CA ASN A 83 -9.09 -5.42 -0.39
C ASN A 83 -10.15 -4.56 -1.11
N ASP A 84 -11.36 -5.11 -1.25
CA ASP A 84 -12.47 -4.44 -1.94
C ASP A 84 -12.99 -3.21 -1.19
N ASP A 85 -12.77 -3.16 0.13
CA ASP A 85 -13.10 -2.01 0.99
C ASP A 85 -12.07 -0.88 0.90
N GLY A 86 -10.95 -1.09 0.19
CA GLY A 86 -9.86 -0.12 0.06
C GLY A 86 -8.79 -0.20 1.17
N ASP A 87 -8.99 -1.05 2.18
CA ASP A 87 -8.03 -1.30 3.24
C ASP A 87 -6.79 -2.01 2.70
N LEU A 88 -5.65 -1.78 3.35
CA LEU A 88 -4.44 -2.55 3.10
C LEU A 88 -4.37 -3.71 4.09
N VAL A 89 -4.09 -4.90 3.60
CA VAL A 89 -4.03 -6.12 4.41
C VAL A 89 -2.65 -6.73 4.33
N GLN A 90 -2.05 -6.98 5.49
CA GLN A 90 -0.82 -7.75 5.63
C GLN A 90 -1.15 -9.12 6.20
N ALA A 91 -0.87 -10.17 5.44
CA ALA A 91 -1.03 -11.54 5.91
C ALA A 91 0.11 -11.91 6.87
N LEU A 92 -0.25 -12.54 7.99
CA LEU A 92 0.65 -13.19 8.94
C LEU A 92 0.28 -14.68 9.02
N PRO A 93 1.14 -15.58 9.54
CA PRO A 93 0.88 -17.02 9.52
C PRO A 93 -0.45 -17.45 10.17
N MET A 94 -0.87 -16.74 11.23
CA MET A 94 -2.07 -17.08 12.03
C MET A 94 -3.08 -15.92 12.13
N SER A 95 -2.81 -14.80 11.47
CA SER A 95 -3.59 -13.58 11.60
C SER A 95 -3.38 -12.68 10.40
N ARG A 96 -4.07 -11.54 10.38
CA ARG A 96 -3.79 -10.47 9.42
C ARG A 96 -3.81 -9.13 10.15
N VAL A 97 -3.00 -8.20 9.66
CA VAL A 97 -3.12 -6.79 10.03
C VAL A 97 -3.90 -6.09 8.94
N ILE A 98 -4.94 -5.36 9.34
CA ILE A 98 -5.79 -4.56 8.47
C ILE A 98 -5.47 -3.10 8.77
N TYR A 99 -5.08 -2.36 7.74
CA TYR A 99 -4.79 -0.93 7.80
C TYR A 99 -5.92 -0.19 7.11
N HIS A 100 -6.81 0.37 7.92
CA HIS A 100 -7.91 1.22 7.46
C HIS A 100 -7.42 2.66 7.35
N LYS A 101 -7.59 3.29 6.18
CA LYS A 101 -7.08 4.64 5.96
C LYS A 101 -7.92 5.65 6.74
N PHE A 102 -7.29 6.64 7.37
CA PHE A 102 -8.04 7.78 7.87
C PHE A 102 -8.50 8.65 6.71
N GLU A 103 -9.80 8.90 6.65
CA GLU A 103 -10.39 9.94 5.80
C GLU A 103 -10.49 11.22 6.63
N PHE A 104 -9.91 12.32 6.15
CA PHE A 104 -9.94 13.64 6.78
C PHE A 104 -10.77 14.61 5.95
#